data_AF-A0A811TZD4-F1
#
_entry.id   AF-A0A811TZD4-F1
#
_cell.length_a   1.000
_cell.length_b   1.000
_cell.length_c   1.000
_cell.angle_alpha   90.00
_cell.angle_beta   90.00
_cell.angle_gamma   90.00
#
_symmetry.space_group_name_H-M   'P 1'
#
loop_
_entity.id
_entity.type
_entity.pdbx_description
1 polymer ?
#
loop_
_entity_poly.entity_id
_entity_poly.type
_entity_poly.pdbx_seq_one_letter_code
_entity_poly.pdbx_strand_id
1 'polypeptide(L)'
;MAHQSKTQIYLKVKKPLLERQRRARINKCLEALKKLVAELQADDAVLRMDKAELLEQTLVFVRQQCANNSRKPQKNTQTSADSFRNGYMNAVNEVSLVMASTSGMNIELGKAVMTHLGRSYNRLQQQQQQPQQLLHQASLQHRQQVSHHQTTVSRMQPLSIECAPLSPASSGYHSDCESPSASPVAQEQTAVVSLWRPW
;
A
#
# COMPACT_ATOMS: atom_id res chain seq x y z
N MET A 1 -19.42 -49.98 -3.87
CA MET A 1 -18.43 -48.96 -4.32
C MET A 1 -18.20 -47.99 -3.17
N ALA A 2 -16.96 -47.79 -2.72
CA ALA A 2 -16.69 -46.91 -1.59
C ALA A 2 -16.89 -45.44 -1.98
N HIS A 3 -17.82 -44.75 -1.34
CA HIS A 3 -18.04 -43.31 -1.53
C HIS A 3 -16.91 -42.53 -0.85
N GLN A 4 -16.16 -41.74 -1.62
CA GLN A 4 -15.16 -40.82 -1.06
C GLN A 4 -15.87 -39.72 -0.27
N SER A 5 -15.35 -39.41 0.92
CA SER A 5 -15.93 -38.34 1.74
C SER A 5 -15.75 -36.97 1.09
N LYS A 6 -16.64 -36.03 1.39
CA LYS A 6 -16.56 -34.64 0.89
C LYS A 6 -15.17 -34.02 1.17
N THR A 7 -14.59 -34.31 2.33
CA THR A 7 -13.24 -33.88 2.72
C THR A 7 -12.16 -34.49 1.82
N GLN A 8 -12.25 -35.78 1.50
CA GLN A 8 -11.29 -36.43 0.60
C GLN A 8 -11.36 -35.84 -0.82
N ILE A 9 -12.57 -35.57 -1.33
CA ILE A 9 -12.77 -34.92 -2.63
C ILE A 9 -12.17 -33.51 -2.62
N TYR A 10 -12.37 -32.75 -1.54
CA TYR A 10 -11.79 -31.42 -1.41
C TYR A 10 -10.26 -31.46 -1.47
N LEU A 11 -9.62 -32.30 -0.64
CA LEU A 11 -8.15 -32.36 -0.55
C LEU A 11 -7.49 -32.91 -1.81
N LYS A 12 -8.10 -33.92 -2.46
CA LYS A 12 -7.52 -34.59 -3.62
C LYS A 12 -7.84 -33.92 -4.95
N VAL A 13 -8.97 -33.23 -5.06
CA VAL A 13 -9.45 -32.69 -6.35
C VAL A 13 -9.59 -31.18 -6.30
N LYS A 14 -10.42 -30.65 -5.40
CA LYS A 14 -10.76 -29.21 -5.40
C LYS A 14 -9.57 -28.33 -5.03
N LYS A 15 -8.83 -28.68 -3.97
CA LYS A 15 -7.66 -27.92 -3.51
C LYS A 15 -6.54 -27.88 -4.57
N PRO A 16 -6.11 -29.02 -5.18
CA PRO A 16 -5.13 -28.99 -6.27
C PRO A 16 -5.59 -28.22 -7.51
N LEU A 17 -6.88 -28.29 -7.86
CA LEU A 17 -7.45 -27.53 -8.97
C LEU A 17 -7.36 -26.01 -8.73
N LEU A 18 -7.78 -25.55 -7.55
CA LEU A 18 -7.73 -24.14 -7.16
C LEU A 18 -6.28 -23.62 -7.14
N GLU A 19 -5.34 -24.43 -6.65
CA GLU A 19 -3.93 -24.04 -6.64
C GLU A 19 -3.35 -23.95 -8.06
N ARG A 20 -3.73 -24.86 -8.97
CA ARG A 20 -3.35 -24.75 -10.39
C ARG A 20 -3.88 -23.46 -11.00
N GLN A 21 -5.14 -23.11 -10.74
CA GLN A 21 -5.75 -21.87 -11.22
C GLN A 21 -5.06 -20.63 -10.63
N ARG A 22 -4.73 -20.64 -9.33
CA ARG A 22 -3.96 -19.57 -8.69
C ARG A 22 -2.58 -19.40 -9.34
N ARG A 23 -1.84 -20.50 -9.55
CA ARG A 23 -0.52 -20.49 -10.21
C ARG A 23 -0.59 -19.97 -11.64
N ALA A 24 -1.61 -20.38 -12.40
CA ALA A 24 -1.84 -19.87 -13.75
C ALA A 24 -2.06 -18.35 -13.75
N ARG A 25 -2.86 -17.83 -12.81
CA ARG A 25 -3.06 -16.38 -12.65
C ARG A 25 -1.76 -15.65 -12.32
N ILE A 26 -0.98 -16.16 -11.36
CA ILE A 26 0.31 -15.56 -10.98
C ILE A 26 1.26 -15.51 -12.17
N ASN A 27 1.39 -16.62 -12.91
CA ASN A 27 2.25 -16.66 -14.09
C ASN A 27 1.79 -15.67 -15.18
N LYS A 28 0.47 -15.55 -15.43
CA LYS A 28 -0.06 -14.56 -16.37
C LYS A 28 0.30 -13.13 -15.97
N CYS A 29 0.22 -12.80 -14.68
CA CYS A 29 0.63 -11.49 -14.18
C CYS A 29 2.13 -11.24 -14.32
N LEU A 30 2.98 -12.25 -14.07
CA LEU A 30 4.43 -12.13 -14.25
C LEU A 30 4.83 -11.93 -15.72
N GLU A 31 4.19 -12.65 -16.65
CA GLU A 31 4.42 -12.45 -18.09
C GLU A 31 4.00 -11.05 -18.55
N ALA A 32 2.85 -10.55 -18.08
CA ALA A 32 2.41 -9.18 -18.37
C ALA A 32 3.37 -8.14 -17.78
N LEU A 33 3.84 -8.35 -16.54
CA LEU A 33 4.81 -7.48 -15.88
C LEU A 33 6.11 -7.42 -16.68
N LYS A 34 6.61 -8.57 -17.11
CA LYS A 34 7.84 -8.69 -17.89
C LYS A 34 7.80 -7.88 -19.18
N LYS A 35 6.70 -7.98 -19.94
CA LYS A 35 6.47 -7.19 -21.16
C LYS A 35 6.42 -5.69 -20.86
N LEU A 36 5.64 -5.29 -19.85
CA LEU A 36 5.51 -3.89 -19.47
C LEU A 36 6.85 -3.27 -19.07
N VAL A 37 7.66 -4.00 -18.29
CA VAL A 37 8.97 -3.53 -17.85
C VAL A 37 9.95 -3.45 -19.01
N ALA A 38 9.95 -4.42 -19.94
CA ALA A 38 10.75 -4.38 -21.16
C ALA A 38 10.40 -3.16 -22.03
N GLU A 39 9.10 -2.91 -22.26
CA GLU A 39 8.61 -1.75 -23.01
C GLU A 39 9.01 -0.42 -22.36
N LEU A 40 8.86 -0.30 -21.03
CA LEU A 40 9.18 0.93 -20.30
C LEU A 40 10.68 1.22 -20.21
N GLN A 41 11.53 0.19 -20.20
CA GLN A 41 12.99 0.33 -20.20
C GLN A 41 13.59 0.33 -21.63
N ALA A 42 12.79 0.00 -22.64
CA ALA A 42 13.25 -0.29 -24.00
C ALA A 42 14.40 -1.33 -24.03
N ASP A 43 14.28 -2.36 -23.18
CA ASP A 43 15.27 -3.42 -23.03
C ASP A 43 14.61 -4.81 -23.10
N ASP A 44 14.82 -5.50 -24.22
CA ASP A 44 14.30 -6.85 -24.46
C ASP A 44 15.03 -7.93 -23.63
N ALA A 45 16.18 -7.62 -23.00
CA ALA A 45 16.85 -8.55 -22.10
C ALA A 45 15.97 -8.94 -20.91
N VAL A 46 15.07 -8.03 -20.49
CA VAL A 46 14.09 -8.25 -19.41
C VAL A 46 13.20 -9.46 -19.69
N LEU A 47 12.91 -9.76 -20.96
CA LEU A 47 12.07 -10.89 -21.35
C LEU A 47 12.70 -12.25 -21.01
N ARG A 48 14.04 -12.32 -20.89
CA ARG A 48 14.79 -13.55 -20.62
C ARG A 48 15.11 -13.75 -19.14
N MET A 49 14.84 -12.75 -18.30
CA MET A 49 15.11 -12.82 -16.86
C MET A 49 14.34 -13.96 -16.20
N ASP A 50 14.91 -14.53 -15.15
CA ASP A 50 14.18 -15.46 -14.30
C ASP A 50 13.13 -14.72 -13.44
N LYS A 51 12.36 -15.46 -12.63
CA LYS A 51 11.29 -14.87 -11.82
C LYS A 51 11.80 -14.02 -10.66
N ALA A 52 12.91 -14.40 -10.04
CA ALA A 52 13.47 -13.67 -8.90
C ALA A 52 14.14 -12.39 -9.38
N GLU A 53 14.97 -12.50 -10.41
CA GLU A 53 15.67 -11.40 -11.06
C GLU A 53 14.68 -10.36 -11.62
N LEU A 54 13.60 -10.81 -12.29
CA LEU A 54 12.54 -9.92 -12.77
C LEU A 54 11.93 -9.10 -11.63
N LEU A 55 11.62 -9.74 -10.50
CA LEU A 55 10.98 -9.07 -9.37
C LEU A 55 11.93 -8.07 -8.71
N GLU A 56 13.21 -8.42 -8.54
CA GLU A 56 14.23 -7.52 -8.00
C GLU A 56 14.45 -6.29 -8.89
N GLN A 57 14.67 -6.52 -10.19
CA GLN A 57 14.89 -5.43 -11.15
C GLN A 57 13.66 -4.54 -11.27
N THR A 58 12.45 -5.12 -11.23
CA THR A 58 11.21 -4.34 -11.21
C THR A 58 11.13 -3.47 -9.95
N LEU A 59 11.53 -3.96 -8.78
CA LEU A 59 11.54 -3.16 -7.56
C LEU A 59 12.52 -1.99 -7.65
N VAL A 60 13.71 -2.21 -8.21
CA VAL A 60 14.69 -1.14 -8.48
C VAL A 60 14.10 -0.12 -9.44
N PHE A 61 13.53 -0.58 -10.56
CA PHE A 61 12.87 0.26 -11.56
C PHE A 61 11.75 1.12 -10.94
N VAL A 62 10.86 0.52 -10.15
CA VAL A 62 9.75 1.24 -9.50
C VAL A 62 10.29 2.28 -8.51
N ARG A 63 11.29 1.94 -7.69
CA ARG A 63 11.92 2.90 -6.77
C ARG A 63 12.55 4.07 -7.51
N GLN A 64 13.28 3.79 -8.59
CA GLN A 64 13.90 4.82 -9.43
C GLN A 64 12.84 5.71 -10.07
N GLN A 65 11.74 5.13 -10.54
CA GLN A 65 10.64 5.86 -11.16
C GLN A 65 9.90 6.73 -10.14
N CYS A 66 9.66 6.23 -8.92
CA CYS A 66 9.11 7.03 -7.83
C CYS A 66 10.03 8.19 -7.45
N ALA A 67 11.33 7.95 -7.29
CA ALA A 67 12.30 9.00 -6.98
C ALA A 67 12.38 10.07 -8.09
N ASN A 68 12.36 9.64 -9.35
CA ASN A 68 12.33 10.55 -10.50
C ASN A 68 11.02 11.35 -10.58
N ASN A 69 9.88 10.74 -10.22
CA ASN A 69 8.58 11.41 -10.16
C ASN A 69 8.38 12.27 -8.90
N SER A 70 9.19 12.12 -7.85
CA SER A 70 9.24 13.06 -6.72
C SER A 70 10.15 14.26 -7.00
N ARG A 71 11.16 14.10 -7.87
CA ARG A 71 12.03 15.19 -8.34
C ARG A 71 11.46 15.96 -9.52
N LYS A 72 10.63 15.32 -10.35
CA LYS A 72 9.72 16.01 -11.25
C LYS A 72 8.56 16.50 -10.36
N PRO A 73 8.28 17.81 -10.24
CA PRO A 73 7.08 18.23 -9.51
C PRO A 73 5.92 17.49 -10.16
N GLN A 74 5.13 16.79 -9.35
CA GLN A 74 3.99 15.97 -9.75
C GLN A 74 3.35 16.54 -11.01
N LYS A 75 3.69 15.98 -12.19
CA LYS A 75 3.20 16.56 -13.43
C LYS A 75 1.67 16.60 -13.43
N ASN A 76 0.98 15.75 -12.69
CA ASN A 76 -0.49 15.77 -12.64
C ASN A 76 -1.10 16.87 -11.76
N THR A 77 -0.41 17.34 -10.71
CA THR A 77 -0.90 18.46 -9.87
C THR A 77 -0.28 19.79 -10.29
N GLN A 78 0.97 19.76 -10.74
CA GLN A 78 1.65 20.89 -11.35
C GLN A 78 1.02 21.23 -12.70
N THR A 79 0.65 20.26 -13.56
CA THR A 79 -0.11 20.60 -14.78
C THR A 79 -1.50 21.13 -14.47
N SER A 80 -2.17 20.69 -13.40
CA SER A 80 -3.46 21.27 -13.03
C SER A 80 -3.32 22.69 -12.49
N ALA A 81 -2.29 22.96 -11.69
CA ALA A 81 -2.00 24.29 -11.16
C ALA A 81 -1.54 25.25 -12.27
N ASP A 82 -0.68 24.78 -13.17
CA ASP A 82 -0.19 25.52 -14.33
C ASP A 82 -1.30 25.70 -15.36
N SER A 83 -2.15 24.69 -15.61
CA SER A 83 -3.32 24.81 -16.49
C SER A 83 -4.34 25.80 -15.94
N PHE A 84 -4.57 25.79 -14.63
CA PHE A 84 -5.43 26.78 -13.97
C PHE A 84 -4.84 28.18 -14.11
N ARG A 85 -3.54 28.35 -13.83
CA ARG A 85 -2.83 29.62 -14.01
C ARG A 85 -2.94 30.15 -15.43
N ASN A 86 -2.70 29.30 -16.42
CA ASN A 86 -2.80 29.66 -17.83
C ASN A 86 -4.23 30.02 -18.22
N GLY A 87 -5.23 29.25 -17.80
CA GLY A 87 -6.65 29.54 -18.05
C GLY A 87 -7.09 30.86 -17.41
N TYR A 88 -6.67 31.11 -16.17
CA TYR A 88 -6.95 32.35 -15.46
C TYR A 88 -6.32 33.56 -16.18
N MET A 89 -5.05 33.44 -16.60
CA MET A 89 -4.37 34.54 -17.31
C MET A 89 -4.96 34.82 -18.68
N ASN A 90 -5.39 33.78 -19.42
CA ASN A 90 -6.12 33.97 -20.66
C ASN A 90 -7.45 34.70 -20.44
N ALA A 91 -8.23 34.31 -19.43
CA ALA A 91 -9.48 35.00 -19.12
C ALA A 91 -9.25 36.48 -18.75
N VAL A 92 -8.20 36.79 -17.98
CA VAL A 92 -7.82 38.16 -17.65
C VAL A 92 -7.40 38.96 -18.89
N ASN A 93 -6.65 38.33 -19.82
CA ASN A 93 -6.26 38.96 -21.08
C ASN A 93 -7.48 39.26 -21.96
N GLU A 94 -8.44 38.34 -22.06
CA GLU A 94 -9.71 38.56 -22.76
C GLU A 94 -10.52 39.70 -22.14
N VAL A 95 -10.61 39.75 -20.81
CA VAL A 95 -11.25 40.87 -20.11
C VAL A 95 -10.54 42.19 -20.46
N SER A 96 -9.21 42.21 -20.43
CA SER A 96 -8.43 43.39 -20.82
C SER A 96 -8.71 43.82 -22.26
N LEU A 97 -8.83 42.86 -23.19
CA LEU A 97 -9.10 43.12 -24.61
C LEU A 97 -10.52 43.67 -24.83
N VAL A 98 -11.52 43.06 -24.21
CA VAL A 98 -12.93 43.49 -24.29
C VAL A 98 -13.08 44.89 -23.71
N MET A 99 -12.47 45.16 -22.54
CA MET A 99 -12.53 46.49 -21.92
C MET A 99 -11.83 47.56 -22.77
N ALA A 100 -10.71 47.23 -23.42
CA ALA A 100 -10.00 48.15 -24.31
C ALA A 100 -10.75 48.39 -25.63
N SER A 101 -11.48 47.40 -26.13
CA SER A 101 -12.24 47.47 -27.39
C SER A 101 -13.63 48.12 -27.23
N THR A 102 -14.07 48.34 -25.98
CA THR A 102 -15.38 48.93 -25.68
C THR A 102 -15.32 50.46 -25.73
N SER A 103 -15.96 51.04 -26.74
CA SER A 103 -16.08 52.49 -26.90
C SER A 103 -16.76 53.15 -25.69
N GLY A 104 -16.11 54.15 -25.10
CA GLY A 104 -16.63 54.87 -23.93
C GLY A 104 -16.38 54.19 -22.57
N MET A 105 -15.56 53.14 -22.52
CA MET A 105 -15.19 52.49 -21.26
C MET A 105 -14.39 53.43 -20.34
N ASN A 106 -14.74 53.46 -19.05
CA ASN A 106 -14.04 54.24 -18.04
C ASN A 106 -12.68 53.58 -17.70
N ILE A 107 -11.59 54.34 -17.87
CA ILE A 107 -10.21 53.86 -17.65
C ILE A 107 -9.95 53.51 -16.17
N GLU A 108 -10.55 54.25 -15.24
CA GLU A 108 -10.41 54.04 -13.81
C GLU A 108 -11.14 52.77 -13.35
N LEU A 109 -12.30 52.49 -13.95
CA LEU A 109 -12.99 51.21 -13.80
C LEU A 109 -12.16 50.04 -14.36
N GLY A 110 -11.55 50.21 -15.54
CA GLY A 110 -10.62 49.23 -16.12
C GLY A 110 -9.45 48.90 -15.19
N LYS A 111 -8.81 49.93 -14.63
CA LYS A 111 -7.74 49.76 -13.63
C LYS A 111 -8.23 49.04 -12.38
N ALA A 112 -9.41 49.39 -11.87
CA ALA A 112 -10.00 48.75 -10.69
C ALA A 112 -10.27 47.26 -10.93
N VAL A 113 -10.84 46.89 -12.08
CA VAL A 113 -11.11 45.50 -12.46
C VAL A 113 -9.81 44.70 -12.60
N MET A 114 -8.83 45.21 -13.34
CA MET A 114 -7.54 44.52 -13.53
C MET A 114 -6.78 44.35 -12.20
N THR A 115 -6.83 45.36 -11.33
CA THR A 115 -6.25 45.28 -9.98
C THR A 115 -6.97 44.23 -9.12
N HIS A 116 -8.30 44.16 -9.21
CA HIS A 116 -9.08 43.16 -8.49
C HIS A 116 -8.78 41.73 -8.95
N LEU A 117 -8.65 41.51 -10.26
CA LEU A 117 -8.26 40.22 -10.84
C LEU A 117 -6.85 39.80 -10.38
N GLY A 118 -5.88 40.72 -10.38
CA GLY A 118 -4.53 40.46 -9.86
C GLY A 118 -4.53 40.06 -8.37
N ARG A 119 -5.30 40.75 -7.53
CA ARG A 119 -5.43 40.41 -6.10
C ARG A 119 -6.13 39.07 -5.87
N SER A 120 -7.18 38.80 -6.65
CA SER A 120 -7.93 37.55 -6.59
C SER A 120 -7.04 36.35 -6.95
N TYR A 121 -6.21 36.48 -7.99
CA TYR A 121 -5.25 35.44 -8.38
C TYR A 121 -4.24 35.13 -7.26
N ASN A 122 -3.66 36.16 -6.63
CA ASN A 122 -2.72 36.00 -5.51
C ASN A 122 -3.34 35.30 -4.29
N ARG A 123 -4.64 35.54 -4.02
CA ARG A 123 -5.37 34.84 -2.95
C ARG A 123 -5.55 33.36 -3.28
N LEU A 124 -5.95 33.03 -4.51
CA LEU A 124 -6.14 31.66 -4.98
C LEU A 124 -4.81 30.87 -4.97
N GLN A 125 -3.71 31.53 -5.31
CA GLN A 125 -2.37 30.91 -5.29
C GLN A 125 -1.90 30.56 -3.87
N GLN A 126 -2.25 31.37 -2.87
CA GLN A 126 -1.93 31.08 -1.47
C GLN A 126 -2.73 29.90 -0.91
N GLN A 127 -3.99 29.72 -1.33
CA GLN A 127 -4.80 28.58 -0.89
C GLN A 127 -4.31 27.23 -1.43
N GLN A 128 -3.68 27.20 -2.61
CA GLN A 128 -3.16 25.95 -3.19
C GLN A 128 -1.90 25.40 -2.51
N GLN A 129 -1.16 26.21 -1.75
CA GLN A 129 0.10 25.78 -1.12
C GLN A 129 -0.06 25.06 0.23
N GLN A 130 -1.28 24.94 0.78
CA GLN A 130 -1.48 24.38 2.13
C GLN A 130 -1.49 22.85 2.34
N PRO A 131 -1.49 21.92 1.36
CA PRO A 131 -1.60 20.50 1.69
C PRO A 131 -0.26 19.76 1.89
N GLN A 132 0.74 20.35 2.58
CA GLN A 132 1.98 19.61 2.90
C GLN A 132 2.55 19.71 4.32
N GLN A 133 1.99 20.50 5.24
CA GLN A 133 2.58 20.59 6.60
C GLN A 133 2.04 19.57 7.62
N LEU A 134 0.90 18.90 7.37
CA LEU A 134 0.28 18.07 8.40
C LEU A 134 0.78 16.61 8.47
N LEU A 135 1.56 16.13 7.49
CA LEU A 135 2.07 14.74 7.47
C LEU A 135 3.50 14.59 8.02
N HIS A 136 4.26 15.67 8.18
CA HIS A 136 5.65 15.62 8.65
C HIS A 136 5.80 15.53 10.18
N GLN A 137 4.75 15.84 10.96
CA GLN A 137 4.84 15.85 12.43
C GLN A 137 4.60 14.47 13.06
N ALA A 138 3.94 13.55 12.36
CA ALA A 138 3.64 12.21 12.87
C ALA A 138 4.85 11.24 12.85
N SER A 139 5.91 11.51 12.08
CA SER A 139 7.05 10.60 11.94
C SER A 139 8.14 10.78 13.00
N LEU A 140 8.13 11.88 13.77
CA LEU A 140 9.18 12.16 14.76
C LEU A 140 8.93 11.50 16.13
N GLN A 141 7.73 11.00 16.42
CA GLN A 141 7.43 10.41 17.72
C GLN A 141 7.75 8.90 17.85
N HIS A 142 8.09 8.20 16.76
CA HIS A 142 8.34 6.75 16.83
C HIS A 142 9.83 6.34 17.01
N ARG A 143 10.78 7.29 16.99
CA ARG A 143 12.23 6.96 16.99
C ARG A 143 12.96 7.05 18.34
N GLN A 144 12.26 7.08 19.48
CA GLN A 144 12.89 7.33 20.79
C GLN A 144 12.79 6.21 21.85
N GLN A 145 12.29 5.00 21.55
CA GLN A 145 12.07 3.99 22.61
C GLN A 145 12.87 2.68 22.50
N VAL A 146 14.04 2.65 21.83
CA VAL A 146 14.94 1.47 21.89
C VAL A 146 16.39 1.86 22.19
N SER A 147 16.57 2.39 23.38
CA SER A 147 17.78 2.47 24.20
C SER A 147 17.13 2.75 25.55
N HIS A 148 17.18 1.90 26.58
CA HIS A 148 18.24 1.78 27.57
C HIS A 148 17.87 0.57 28.45
N HIS A 149 18.75 -0.41 28.62
CA HIS A 149 19.04 -1.02 29.93
C HIS A 149 20.28 -1.93 29.78
N GLN A 150 21.36 -1.53 30.45
CA GLN A 150 22.59 -2.30 30.59
C GLN A 150 22.94 -2.40 32.08
N THR A 151 23.43 -3.59 32.47
CA THR A 151 24.38 -3.92 33.58
C THR A 151 23.85 -3.86 35.04
N THR A 152 24.21 -4.71 36.02
CA THR A 152 25.42 -5.55 36.26
C THR A 152 25.25 -6.52 37.48
N VAL A 153 25.81 -7.75 37.36
CA VAL A 153 26.41 -8.75 38.32
C VAL A 153 25.85 -9.12 39.73
N SER A 154 25.71 -10.44 39.98
CA SER A 154 26.51 -11.16 40.99
C SER A 154 26.45 -12.70 40.94
N ARG A 155 27.64 -13.31 41.06
CA ARG A 155 28.02 -14.60 41.68
C ARG A 155 27.79 -15.93 40.91
N MET A 156 28.91 -16.59 40.61
CA MET A 156 29.00 -17.93 40.00
C MET A 156 28.85 -19.06 41.05
N GLN A 157 28.29 -20.21 40.65
CA GLN A 157 28.91 -21.55 40.80
C GLN A 157 28.12 -22.65 40.05
N PRO A 158 28.72 -23.85 39.79
CA PRO A 158 28.44 -24.69 38.62
C PRO A 158 27.84 -26.09 38.92
N LEU A 159 27.59 -26.83 37.82
CA LEU A 159 27.38 -28.29 37.65
C LEU A 159 26.00 -28.91 38.02
N SER A 160 25.32 -29.46 37.00
CA SER A 160 25.16 -30.93 36.80
C SER A 160 23.95 -31.24 35.90
N ILE A 161 24.18 -32.09 34.90
CA ILE A 161 23.16 -32.71 34.05
C ILE A 161 22.59 -33.89 34.85
N GLU A 162 21.27 -33.97 35.04
CA GLU A 162 20.61 -35.24 35.36
C GLU A 162 19.15 -35.30 34.88
N CYS A 163 18.74 -36.53 34.55
CA CYS A 163 17.63 -36.95 33.71
C CYS A 163 16.20 -36.81 34.31
N ALA A 164 15.24 -36.98 33.40
CA ALA A 164 13.77 -37.14 33.47
C ALA A 164 13.13 -37.76 34.74
N PRO A 165 11.77 -37.69 34.80
CA PRO A 165 11.07 -38.97 34.69
C PRO A 165 9.88 -38.98 33.69
N LEU A 166 9.57 -40.22 33.32
CA LEU A 166 8.78 -40.72 32.21
C LEU A 166 7.26 -40.57 32.41
N SER A 167 6.53 -40.47 31.29
CA SER A 167 5.08 -40.69 31.23
C SER A 167 4.73 -42.17 31.48
N PRO A 168 3.54 -42.48 32.05
CA PRO A 168 2.98 -43.83 31.95
C PRO A 168 2.10 -43.96 30.70
N ALA A 169 2.36 -44.99 29.90
CA ALA A 169 1.49 -45.48 28.84
C ALA A 169 0.58 -46.61 29.37
N SER A 170 -0.68 -46.66 28.92
CA SER A 170 -1.51 -47.87 28.74
C SER A 170 -2.81 -47.43 28.06
N SER A 171 -3.14 -47.81 26.80
CA SER A 171 -3.70 -49.10 26.34
C SER A 171 -5.13 -49.41 26.84
N GLY A 172 -6.09 -49.51 25.91
CA GLY A 172 -7.13 -50.56 25.91
C GLY A 172 -8.61 -50.20 26.15
N TYR A 173 -9.42 -50.34 25.09
CA TYR A 173 -10.80 -50.87 24.97
C TYR A 173 -12.04 -50.26 25.70
N HIS A 174 -13.05 -49.93 24.86
CA HIS A 174 -14.47 -50.36 24.87
C HIS A 174 -15.37 -50.12 26.12
N SER A 175 -16.39 -49.24 26.00
CA SER A 175 -17.84 -49.58 26.05
C SER A 175 -18.75 -48.35 26.12
N ASP A 176 -19.94 -48.49 25.52
CA ASP A 176 -21.08 -47.56 25.45
C ASP A 176 -21.62 -47.06 26.81
N CYS A 177 -22.20 -45.85 26.85
CA CYS A 177 -23.53 -45.53 27.39
C CYS A 177 -23.82 -44.00 27.47
N GLU A 178 -25.00 -43.63 26.94
CA GLU A 178 -25.93 -42.57 27.38
C GLU A 178 -25.56 -41.05 27.29
N SER A 179 -26.37 -40.33 26.49
CA SER A 179 -26.58 -38.86 26.46
C SER A 179 -27.24 -38.34 27.77
N PRO A 180 -27.64 -37.05 27.92
CA PRO A 180 -27.13 -35.76 27.42
C PRO A 180 -26.94 -34.73 28.58
N SER A 181 -26.19 -33.63 28.41
CA SER A 181 -26.62 -32.34 28.99
C SER A 181 -25.85 -31.12 28.47
N ALA A 182 -26.65 -30.14 28.05
CA ALA A 182 -26.53 -28.68 28.18
C ALA A 182 -25.19 -27.96 27.94
N SER A 183 -25.24 -27.07 26.95
CA SER A 183 -24.42 -25.87 26.77
C SER A 183 -24.32 -25.00 28.04
N PRO A 184 -23.39 -24.03 28.07
CA PRO A 184 -23.84 -22.71 27.65
C PRO A 184 -22.91 -22.02 26.65
N VAL A 185 -23.54 -21.14 25.88
CA VAL A 185 -22.97 -20.27 24.86
C VAL A 185 -22.03 -19.25 25.52
N ALA A 186 -20.85 -19.05 24.93
CA ALA A 186 -20.03 -17.87 25.18
C ALA A 186 -19.83 -17.16 23.84
N GLN A 187 -20.33 -15.94 23.77
CA GLN A 187 -20.20 -15.03 22.62
C GLN A 187 -18.75 -14.58 22.51
N GLU A 188 -18.08 -14.97 21.43
CA GLU A 188 -16.73 -14.50 21.14
C GLU A 188 -16.79 -13.43 20.04
N GLN A 189 -16.80 -12.17 20.47
CA GLN A 189 -16.35 -11.05 19.64
C GLN A 189 -14.82 -11.10 19.60
N THR A 190 -14.26 -11.72 18.57
CA THR A 190 -12.86 -11.49 18.21
C THR A 190 -12.81 -10.84 16.85
N ALA A 191 -12.42 -9.57 16.85
CA ALA A 191 -11.92 -8.86 15.70
C ALA A 191 -10.90 -9.75 14.98
N VAL A 192 -11.25 -10.20 13.78
CA VAL A 192 -10.35 -10.88 12.88
C VAL A 192 -9.32 -9.87 12.39
N VAL A 193 -8.27 -9.69 13.17
CA VAL A 193 -6.99 -9.22 12.65
C VAL A 193 -6.65 -10.20 11.54
N SER A 194 -6.73 -9.71 10.30
CA SER A 194 -6.38 -10.47 9.11
C SER A 194 -4.86 -10.70 9.12
N LEU A 195 -4.43 -11.63 9.96
CA LEU A 195 -3.10 -12.19 9.95
C LEU A 195 -2.96 -12.90 8.62
N TRP A 196 -2.26 -12.23 7.72
CA TRP A 196 -1.73 -12.80 6.50
C TRP A 196 -1.06 -14.13 6.86
N ARG A 197 -1.64 -15.25 6.43
CA ARG A 197 -1.03 -16.58 6.55
C ARG A 197 -0.35 -16.90 5.22
N PRO A 198 0.98 -17.09 5.20
CA PRO A 198 1.66 -17.65 4.04
C PRO A 198 1.08 -19.03 3.73
N TRP A 199 0.94 -19.33 2.45
CA TRP A 199 0.50 -20.63 1.93
C TRP A 199 1.60 -21.67 2.04
#